data_AF-A0A2K4DMQ4-F1
#
_entry.id   AF-A0A2K4DMQ4-F1
#
_cell.length_a   1.000
_cell.length_b   1.000
_cell.length_c   1.000
_cell.angle_alpha   90.00
_cell.angle_beta   90.00
_cell.angle_gamma   90.00
#
_symmetry.space_group_name_H-M   'P 1'
#
loop_
_entity.id
_entity.type
_entity.pdbx_description
1 polymer ?
#
loop_
_entity_poly.entity_id
_entity_poly.type
_entity_poly.pdbx_seq_one_letter_code
_entity_poly.pdbx_strand_id
1 'polypeptide(L)'
;MILNDSYKTYVIEEITDQEIAIKKNNDLHHYNVLEAINDLSNDSFCVLNHLFVNDEMEHQFEKKFLERPKYLQEEPGFKALRFLRPESLERHYIILTLWESRQAFYDWQNSTAYSKTHKKRGTKEGVDRDIVNRDLSYNVRIELAGLESKVDLAHIF
;
A
#
# COMPACT_ATOMS: atom_id res chain seq x y z
N MET A 1 1.29 -16.18 1.33
CA MET A 1 2.48 -15.55 0.70
C MET A 1 3.21 -14.74 1.76
N ILE A 2 4.55 -14.63 1.72
CA ILE A 2 5.31 -13.79 2.67
C ILE A 2 6.13 -12.77 1.88
N LEU A 3 5.93 -11.48 2.16
CA LEU A 3 6.76 -10.38 1.67
C LEU A 3 7.70 -9.89 2.75
N ASN A 4 8.95 -9.62 2.39
CA ASN A 4 9.90 -8.99 3.31
C ASN A 4 10.92 -8.12 2.57
N ASP A 5 11.42 -7.12 3.29
CA ASP A 5 12.65 -6.44 2.91
C ASP A 5 13.87 -7.33 3.19
N SER A 6 15.00 -7.01 2.59
CA SER A 6 16.24 -7.77 2.74
C SER A 6 16.73 -7.89 4.18
N TYR A 7 16.36 -6.94 5.05
CA TYR A 7 16.70 -6.94 6.47
C TYR A 7 15.62 -7.54 7.37
N LYS A 8 14.48 -8.00 6.81
CA LYS A 8 13.31 -8.52 7.52
C LYS A 8 12.80 -7.59 8.63
N THR A 9 13.03 -6.28 8.48
CA THR A 9 12.48 -5.25 9.38
C THR A 9 10.98 -5.06 9.16
N TYR A 10 10.51 -5.37 7.96
CA TYR A 10 9.11 -5.45 7.59
C TYR A 10 8.82 -6.84 7.03
N VAL A 11 7.86 -7.54 7.65
CA VAL A 11 7.35 -8.82 7.17
C VAL A 11 5.85 -8.71 7.01
N ILE A 12 5.34 -9.04 5.82
CA ILE A 12 3.91 -9.05 5.49
C ILE A 12 3.57 -10.49 5.14
N GLU A 13 2.65 -11.09 5.87
CA GLU A 13 2.23 -12.47 5.68
C GLU A 13 0.75 -12.51 5.34
N GLU A 14 0.42 -13.00 4.14
CA GLU A 14 -0.94 -13.43 3.81
C GLU A 14 -1.19 -14.76 4.51
N ILE A 15 -1.92 -14.70 5.64
CA ILE A 15 -2.33 -15.84 6.46
C ILE A 15 -3.46 -16.57 5.76
N THR A 16 -4.46 -15.82 5.32
CA THR A 16 -5.60 -16.30 4.52
C THR A 16 -5.97 -15.25 3.47
N ASP A 17 -6.92 -15.57 2.59
CA ASP A 17 -7.46 -14.61 1.62
C ASP A 17 -8.14 -13.40 2.27
N GLN A 18 -8.48 -13.49 3.56
CA GLN A 18 -9.18 -12.46 4.33
C GLN A 18 -8.32 -11.81 5.41
N GLU A 19 -7.11 -12.32 5.65
CA GLU A 19 -6.29 -11.91 6.79
C GLU A 19 -4.81 -11.78 6.42
N ILE A 20 -4.25 -10.62 6.78
CA ILE A 20 -2.83 -10.33 6.63
C ILE A 20 -2.24 -9.92 7.98
N ALA A 21 -1.08 -10.49 8.30
CA ALA A 21 -0.24 -10.03 9.40
C ALA A 21 0.89 -9.15 8.88
N ILE A 22 1.15 -8.02 9.55
CA ILE A 22 2.28 -7.14 9.28
C ILE A 22 3.10 -7.00 10.55
N LYS A 23 4.36 -7.45 10.49
CA LYS A 23 5.36 -7.30 11.54
C LYS A 23 6.34 -6.21 11.15
N LYS A 24 6.48 -5.19 12.00
CA LYS A 24 7.48 -4.12 11.88
C LYS A 24 8.26 -4.00 13.18
N ASN A 25 9.58 -4.18 13.15
CA ASN A 25 10.44 -4.01 14.35
C ASN A 25 9.94 -4.76 15.60
N ASN A 26 9.46 -6.00 15.44
CA ASN A 26 8.82 -6.83 16.48
C ASN A 26 7.42 -6.41 16.95
N ASP A 27 6.83 -5.37 16.38
CA ASP A 27 5.43 -5.03 16.57
C ASP A 27 4.60 -5.72 15.47
N LEU A 28 3.72 -6.65 15.87
CA LEU A 28 2.91 -7.49 14.99
C LEU A 28 1.46 -7.02 15.05
N HIS A 29 0.88 -6.74 13.89
CA HIS A 29 -0.52 -6.34 13.74
C HIS A 29 -1.24 -7.20 12.72
N HIS A 30 -2.50 -7.48 12.99
CA HIS A 30 -3.40 -8.22 12.10
C HIS A 30 -4.38 -7.27 11.41
N TYR A 31 -4.70 -7.62 10.17
CA TYR A 31 -5.56 -6.84 9.30
C TYR A 31 -6.54 -7.73 8.55
N ASN A 32 -7.77 -7.27 8.44
CA ASN A 32 -8.74 -7.86 7.52
C ASN A 32 -8.58 -7.25 6.13
N VAL A 33 -8.66 -8.10 5.11
CA VAL A 33 -8.57 -7.70 3.70
C VAL A 33 -9.96 -7.29 3.21
N LEU A 34 -10.16 -5.99 2.95
CA LEU A 34 -11.40 -5.45 2.41
C LEU A 34 -11.45 -5.50 0.88
N GLU A 35 -10.29 -5.44 0.23
CA GLU A 35 -10.16 -5.59 -1.22
C GLU A 35 -8.79 -6.18 -1.56
N ALA A 36 -8.78 -7.12 -2.50
CA ALA A 36 -7.59 -7.67 -3.11
C ALA A 36 -7.66 -7.53 -4.63
N ILE A 37 -6.55 -7.10 -5.24
CA ILE A 37 -6.36 -7.06 -6.68
C ILE A 37 -5.05 -7.77 -6.98
N ASN A 38 -5.11 -8.81 -7.82
CA ASN A 38 -4.00 -9.68 -8.23
C ASN A 38 -3.24 -10.33 -7.05
N ASP A 39 -2.31 -11.21 -7.36
CA ASP A 39 -1.50 -11.92 -6.36
C ASP A 39 -0.30 -11.07 -5.91
N LEU A 40 0.10 -11.22 -4.64
CA LEU A 40 1.31 -10.58 -4.12
C LEU A 40 2.57 -11.31 -4.61
N SER A 41 3.64 -10.56 -4.87
CA SER A 41 4.93 -11.11 -5.30
C SER A 41 6.11 -10.45 -4.59
N ASN A 42 7.19 -11.20 -4.40
CA ASN A 42 8.43 -10.72 -3.76
C ASN A 42 9.38 -9.98 -4.70
N ASP A 43 9.10 -9.99 -6.00
CA ASP A 43 9.92 -9.36 -7.03
C ASP A 43 9.39 -7.98 -7.44
N SER A 44 8.82 -7.27 -6.46
CA SER A 44 8.13 -5.99 -6.63
C SER A 44 8.64 -4.92 -5.67
N PHE A 45 8.50 -3.66 -6.06
CA PHE A 45 8.58 -2.52 -5.18
C PHE A 45 7.26 -2.36 -4.42
N CYS A 46 7.32 -2.38 -3.09
CA CYS A 46 6.15 -2.32 -2.22
C CYS A 46 5.97 -0.92 -1.62
N VAL A 47 4.75 -0.41 -1.65
CA VAL A 47 4.36 0.84 -1.01
C VAL A 47 3.20 0.58 -0.07
N LEU A 48 3.37 0.98 1.20
CA LEU A 48 2.36 0.91 2.24
C LEU A 48 1.94 2.34 2.59
N ASN A 49 0.69 2.70 2.32
CA ASN A 49 0.12 3.96 2.79
C ASN A 49 -0.63 3.69 4.08
N HIS A 50 -0.07 4.12 5.21
CA HIS A 50 -0.71 4.06 6.52
C HIS A 50 -1.61 5.28 6.68
N LEU A 51 -2.92 5.04 6.70
CA LEU A 51 -3.95 6.06 6.73
C LEU A 51 -4.64 6.04 8.10
N PHE A 52 -4.47 7.13 8.85
CA PHE A 52 -5.21 7.33 10.09
C PHE A 52 -6.58 7.89 9.73
N VAL A 53 -7.63 7.12 9.98
CA VAL A 53 -9.01 7.55 9.77
C VAL A 53 -9.49 8.15 11.08
N ASN A 54 -10.14 9.32 11.03
CA ASN A 54 -10.70 9.92 12.23
C ASN A 54 -11.82 9.05 12.79
N ASP A 55 -12.00 9.10 14.10
CA ASP A 55 -13.05 8.35 14.79
C ASP A 55 -14.42 8.56 14.15
N GLU A 56 -15.20 7.49 14.05
CA GLU A 56 -16.54 7.45 13.45
C GLU A 56 -16.57 7.62 11.92
N MET A 57 -15.42 7.83 11.27
CA MET A 57 -15.32 8.04 9.82
C MET A 57 -14.94 6.78 9.03
N GLU A 58 -14.71 5.65 9.70
CA GLU A 58 -14.27 4.38 9.12
C GLU A 58 -15.22 3.88 8.04
N HIS A 59 -16.51 3.79 8.36
CA HIS A 59 -17.51 3.31 7.41
C HIS A 59 -17.58 4.19 6.16
N GLN A 60 -17.49 5.52 6.33
CA GLN A 60 -17.48 6.45 5.21
C GLN A 60 -16.20 6.32 4.38
N PHE A 61 -15.04 6.17 5.04
CA PHE A 61 -13.76 5.97 4.40
C PHE A 61 -13.76 4.71 3.54
N GLU A 62 -14.18 3.58 4.11
CA GLU A 62 -14.23 2.30 3.43
C GLU A 62 -15.16 2.32 2.24
N LYS A 63 -16.39 2.82 2.42
CA LYS A 63 -17.36 2.94 1.33
C LYS A 63 -16.78 3.76 0.18
N LYS A 64 -16.24 4.94 0.48
CA LYS A 64 -15.64 5.82 -0.54
C LYS A 64 -14.45 5.17 -1.24
N PHE A 65 -13.64 4.40 -0.52
CA PHE A 65 -12.51 3.69 -1.10
C PHE A 65 -12.98 2.53 -1.99
N LEU A 66 -13.93 1.71 -1.54
CA LEU A 66 -14.46 0.57 -2.31
C LEU A 66 -15.23 1.00 -3.57
N GLU A 67 -15.91 2.15 -3.52
CA GLU A 67 -16.62 2.74 -4.67
C GLU A 67 -15.70 3.52 -5.62
N ARG A 68 -14.39 3.61 -5.33
CA ARG A 68 -13.46 4.38 -6.16
C ARG A 68 -13.34 3.77 -7.57
N PRO A 69 -13.11 4.60 -8.61
CA PRO A 69 -12.72 4.09 -9.92
C PRO A 69 -11.41 3.28 -9.84
N LYS A 70 -11.42 2.07 -10.38
CA LYS A 70 -10.30 1.11 -10.27
C LYS A 70 -9.24 1.24 -11.38
N TYR A 71 -8.97 2.47 -11.84
CA TYR A 71 -8.02 2.74 -12.94
C TYR A 71 -6.58 2.34 -12.65
N LEU A 72 -6.22 2.14 -11.36
CA LEU A 72 -4.86 1.76 -10.97
C LEU A 72 -4.38 0.47 -11.67
N GLN A 73 -5.30 -0.44 -12.00
CA GLN A 73 -4.99 -1.69 -12.70
C GLN A 73 -4.49 -1.50 -14.13
N GLU A 74 -4.78 -0.36 -14.75
CA GLU A 74 -4.41 -0.04 -16.12
C GLU A 74 -3.04 0.67 -16.20
N GLU A 75 -2.47 1.03 -15.04
CA GLU A 75 -1.22 1.78 -14.98
C GLU A 75 -0.01 0.89 -15.26
N PRO A 76 0.92 1.31 -16.15
CA PRO A 76 2.12 0.56 -16.44
C PRO A 76 2.92 0.20 -15.18
N GLY A 77 3.30 -1.06 -15.06
CA GLY A 77 4.09 -1.57 -13.94
C GLY A 77 3.31 -1.77 -12.64
N PHE A 78 2.00 -1.52 -12.57
CA PHE A 78 1.19 -1.96 -11.42
C PHE A 78 1.14 -3.50 -11.36
N LYS A 79 1.28 -4.05 -10.14
CA LYS A 79 1.25 -5.51 -9.93
C LYS A 79 0.08 -5.96 -9.06
N ALA A 80 -0.12 -5.35 -7.89
CA ALA A 80 -1.16 -5.78 -6.95
C ALA A 80 -1.59 -4.68 -5.98
N LEU A 81 -2.77 -4.84 -5.37
CA LEU A 81 -3.27 -3.99 -4.29
C LEU A 81 -3.92 -4.81 -3.17
N ARG A 82 -3.74 -4.37 -1.93
CA ARG A 82 -4.58 -4.76 -0.78
C ARG A 82 -5.11 -3.53 -0.07
N PHE A 83 -6.40 -3.54 0.27
CA PHE A 83 -7.01 -2.59 1.20
C PHE A 83 -7.22 -3.29 2.54
N LEU A 84 -6.51 -2.81 3.57
CA LEU A 84 -6.40 -3.48 4.86
C LEU A 84 -7.06 -2.65 5.96
N ARG A 85 -8.01 -3.26 6.66
CA ARG A 85 -8.61 -2.75 7.90
C ARG A 85 -7.84 -3.31 9.10
N PRO A 86 -7.38 -2.48 10.05
CA PRO A 86 -6.77 -2.99 11.26
C PRO A 86 -7.79 -3.68 12.15
N GLU A 87 -7.42 -4.78 12.80
CA GLU A 87 -8.29 -5.43 13.79
C GLU A 87 -8.34 -4.70 15.13
N SER A 88 -7.31 -3.91 15.42
CA SER A 88 -7.24 -3.06 16.62
C SER A 88 -7.76 -1.65 16.33
N LEU A 89 -8.51 -1.09 17.29
CA LEU A 89 -8.95 0.31 17.26
C LEU A 89 -7.74 1.27 17.26
N GLU A 90 -7.96 2.50 16.78
CA GLU A 90 -6.97 3.59 16.74
C GLU A 90 -5.69 3.27 15.93
N ARG A 91 -5.75 2.26 15.05
CA ARG A 91 -4.65 1.92 14.15
C ARG A 91 -4.94 2.37 12.73
N HIS A 92 -3.87 2.50 11.95
CA HIS A 92 -3.96 2.91 10.55
C HIS A 92 -4.57 1.81 9.69
N TYR A 93 -5.48 2.20 8.81
CA TYR A 93 -5.73 1.43 7.59
C TYR A 93 -4.48 1.40 6.74
N ILE A 94 -4.31 0.35 5.94
CA ILE A 94 -3.17 0.25 5.03
C ILE A 94 -3.66 0.02 3.61
N ILE A 95 -3.21 0.89 2.70
CA ILE A 95 -3.27 0.59 1.26
C ILE A 95 -1.89 0.10 0.85
N LEU A 96 -1.78 -1.20 0.61
CA LEU A 96 -0.59 -1.84 0.06
C LEU A 96 -0.71 -1.85 -1.46
N THR A 97 0.34 -1.38 -2.16
CA THR A 97 0.46 -1.54 -3.61
C THR A 97 1.81 -2.12 -3.98
N LEU A 98 1.82 -3.06 -4.92
CA LEU A 98 3.03 -3.60 -5.52
C LEU A 98 3.22 -3.05 -6.92
N TRP A 99 4.48 -2.75 -7.25
CA TRP A 99 4.91 -2.19 -8.52
C TRP A 99 6.10 -2.98 -9.06
N GLU A 100 6.24 -3.04 -10.38
CA GLU A 100 7.35 -3.70 -11.05
C GLU A 100 8.70 -3.13 -10.64
N SER A 101 8.75 -1.82 -10.41
CA SER A 101 9.94 -1.14 -9.95
C SER A 101 9.57 0.13 -9.19
N ARG A 102 10.55 0.65 -8.44
CA ARG A 102 10.51 1.99 -7.87
C ARG A 102 10.18 3.05 -8.93
N GLN A 103 10.76 2.94 -10.12
CA GLN A 103 10.55 3.91 -11.20
C GLN A 103 9.10 3.89 -11.69
N ALA A 104 8.52 2.71 -11.89
CA ALA A 104 7.11 2.59 -12.31
C ALA A 104 6.15 3.28 -11.33
N PHE A 105 6.40 3.14 -10.02
CA PHE A 105 5.62 3.86 -9.01
C PHE A 105 5.76 5.39 -9.14
N TYR A 106 6.97 5.91 -9.35
CA TYR A 106 7.18 7.35 -9.49
C TYR A 106 6.61 7.90 -10.80
N ASP A 107 6.73 7.16 -11.90
CA ASP A 107 6.13 7.52 -13.18
C ASP A 107 4.62 7.62 -13.05
N TRP A 108 4.01 6.65 -12.35
CA TRP A 108 2.60 6.73 -11.97
C TRP A 108 2.30 7.96 -11.13
N GLN A 109 3.04 8.22 -10.03
CA GLN A 109 2.81 9.39 -9.18
C GLN A 109 2.89 10.72 -9.95
N ASN A 110 3.74 10.79 -10.98
CA ASN A 110 3.91 11.96 -11.83
C ASN A 110 2.93 11.97 -13.02
N SER A 111 2.14 10.92 -13.21
CA SER A 111 1.24 10.78 -14.36
C SER A 111 0.01 11.68 -14.22
N THR A 112 -0.57 12.03 -15.36
CA THR A 112 -1.85 12.74 -15.40
C THR A 112 -3.01 11.90 -14.85
N ALA A 113 -2.88 10.58 -14.81
CA ALA A 113 -3.86 9.66 -14.23
C ALA A 113 -3.80 9.66 -12.70
N TYR A 114 -2.61 9.72 -12.08
CA TYR A 114 -2.48 10.04 -10.65
C TYR A 114 -3.07 11.40 -10.34
N SER A 115 -2.82 12.39 -11.19
CA SER A 115 -3.48 13.68 -11.08
C SER A 115 -5.00 13.56 -11.19
N LYS A 116 -5.62 12.62 -11.92
CA LYS A 116 -7.09 12.53 -11.96
C LYS A 116 -7.70 11.91 -10.69
N THR A 117 -7.04 10.92 -10.08
CA THR A 117 -7.55 10.20 -8.90
C THR A 117 -7.06 10.80 -7.58
N HIS A 118 -5.95 11.54 -7.61
CA HIS A 118 -5.31 12.20 -6.46
C HIS A 118 -5.13 13.71 -6.64
N LYS A 119 -5.75 14.37 -7.65
CA LYS A 119 -5.70 15.85 -7.89
C LYS A 119 -5.95 16.69 -6.66
N LYS A 120 -6.63 16.09 -5.69
CA LYS A 120 -7.13 16.76 -4.51
C LYS A 120 -6.29 16.46 -3.26
N ARG A 121 -5.21 15.66 -3.36
CA ARG A 121 -4.20 15.50 -2.30
C ARG A 121 -3.54 16.87 -2.09
N GLY A 122 -3.81 17.51 -0.95
CA GLY A 122 -3.42 18.90 -0.67
C GLY A 122 -4.55 19.94 -0.79
N THR A 123 -5.71 19.58 -1.35
CA THR A 123 -6.91 20.45 -1.43
C THR A 123 -8.04 19.90 -0.55
N LYS A 124 -9.11 20.68 -0.36
CA LYS A 124 -10.28 20.30 0.46
C LYS A 124 -10.99 19.03 -0.01
N GLU A 125 -10.87 18.63 -1.27
CA GLU A 125 -11.75 17.59 -1.82
C GLU A 125 -11.14 16.17 -1.90
N GLY A 126 -9.88 15.97 -1.54
CA GLY A 126 -9.19 14.69 -1.71
C GLY A 126 -9.16 13.98 -0.38
N VAL A 127 -9.85 12.83 -0.24
CA VAL A 127 -10.22 12.20 1.05
C VAL A 127 -10.21 13.25 2.16
N ASP A 128 -11.34 13.97 2.24
CA ASP A 128 -11.56 15.12 3.12
C ASP A 128 -10.71 15.03 4.38
N ARG A 129 -10.06 16.13 4.79
CA ARG A 129 -9.25 16.13 6.03
C ARG A 129 -10.07 15.65 7.24
N ASP A 130 -11.38 15.77 7.14
CA ASP A 130 -12.38 15.33 8.10
C ASP A 130 -12.49 13.78 8.17
N ILE A 131 -12.16 13.05 7.11
CA ILE A 131 -12.17 11.58 7.06
C ILE A 131 -10.79 11.01 7.43
N VAL A 132 -9.72 11.46 6.77
CA VAL A 132 -8.36 10.94 6.98
C VAL A 132 -7.47 12.02 7.56
N ASN A 133 -6.94 11.74 8.75
CA ASN A 133 -5.96 12.58 9.42
C ASN A 133 -4.61 12.47 8.72
N ARG A 134 -4.26 13.49 7.95
CA ARG A 134 -3.00 13.50 7.19
C ARG A 134 -1.76 13.69 8.06
N ASP A 135 -1.89 14.35 9.22
CA ASP A 135 -0.77 14.60 10.12
C ASP A 135 -0.35 13.32 10.86
N LEU A 136 -1.31 12.41 11.06
CA LEU A 136 -1.07 11.08 11.62
C LEU A 136 -0.79 10.02 10.55
N SER A 137 -1.04 10.31 9.27
CA SER A 137 -0.83 9.36 8.17
C SER A 137 0.60 9.44 7.63
N TYR A 138 1.13 8.29 7.19
CA TYR A 138 2.49 8.22 6.63
C TYR A 138 2.57 7.14 5.55
N ASN A 139 3.64 7.15 4.74
CA ASN A 139 3.88 6.09 3.78
C ASN A 139 5.24 5.43 4.02
N VAL A 140 5.29 4.12 3.83
CA VAL A 140 6.52 3.32 3.85
C VAL A 140 6.74 2.75 2.44
N ARG A 141 7.99 2.72 2.00
CA ARG A 141 8.41 2.21 0.69
C ARG A 141 9.51 1.17 0.92
N ILE A 142 9.37 0.03 0.30
CA ILE A 142 10.19 -1.14 0.56
C ILE A 142 10.57 -1.78 -0.78
N GLU A 143 11.87 -2.00 -1.00
CA GLU A 143 12.33 -2.94 -2.01
C GLU A 143 12.20 -4.35 -1.42
N LEU A 144 11.39 -5.22 -2.04
CA LEU A 144 11.25 -6.58 -1.55
C LEU A 144 12.47 -7.41 -1.94
N ALA A 145 12.82 -8.39 -1.10
CA ALA A 145 14.06 -9.14 -1.22
C ALA A 145 14.22 -9.85 -2.60
N GLY A 146 13.11 -10.23 -3.25
CA GLY A 146 13.14 -10.85 -4.57
C GLY A 146 13.39 -9.88 -5.73
N LEU A 147 13.32 -8.57 -5.50
CA LEU A 147 13.64 -7.55 -6.51
C LEU A 147 15.14 -7.26 -6.56
N GLU A 148 15.84 -7.34 -5.43
CA GLU A 148 17.30 -7.13 -5.36
C GLU A 148 18.09 -8.22 -6.10
N SER A 149 17.57 -9.45 -6.16
CA SER A 149 18.22 -10.55 -6.90
C SER A 149 18.22 -10.38 -8.42
N LYS A 150 17.42 -9.44 -8.95
CA LYS A 150 17.44 -9.04 -10.37
C LYS A 150 18.51 -7.98 -10.68
N VAL A 151 19.18 -7.43 -9.66
CA VAL A 151 20.36 -6.58 -9.85
C VAL A 151 21.55 -7.50 -10.07
N ASP A 152 21.93 -7.67 -11.34
CA ASP A 152 23.08 -8.50 -11.72
C ASP A 152 24.39 -7.85 -11.24
N LEU A 153 24.86 -8.27 -10.07
CA LEU A 153 26.17 -7.88 -9.53
C LEU A 153 27.33 -8.60 -10.24
N ALA A 154 27.06 -9.58 -11.12
CA ALA A 154 28.11 -10.35 -11.80
C ALA A 154 28.89 -9.53 -12.85
N HIS A 155 28.48 -8.28 -13.11
CA HIS A 155 29.15 -7.37 -14.04
C HIS A 155 29.67 -6.08 -13.38
N ILE A 156 29.78 -6.03 -12.04
CA ILE A 156 30.29 -4.86 -11.31
C ILE A 156 31.77 -4.98 -10.90
N PHE A 157 32.45 -6.10 -11.20
CA PHE A 157 33.91 -6.23 -11.04
C PHE A 157 34.58 -6.81 -12.28
#